data_AF-M5G2P5-F1
#
_entry.id   AF-M5G2P5-F1
#
_cell.length_a   1.000
_cell.length_b   1.000
_cell.length_c   1.000
_cell.angle_alpha   90.00
_cell.angle_beta   90.00
_cell.angle_gamma   90.00
#
_symmetry.space_group_name_H-M   'P 1'
#
loop_
_entity.id
_entity.type
_entity.pdbx_description
1 polymer ?
#
loop_
_entity_poly.entity_id
_entity_poly.type
_entity_poly.pdbx_seq_one_letter_code
_entity_poly.pdbx_strand_id
1 'polypeptide(L)'
;YWTKPSIDELTKLNFQDLTHVENFTVGRNGYGQVRFVNPVDLTAVGNLRDIPGKVVVFNNKECTVYPNEDEKPNEGEGLNVAAVISLHNCFPTNKGTSEPFTDMKARKMEMHIAKLRRMQDTTFVDFSDKGVWTFRVEH
;
A
#
# COMPACT_ATOMS: atom_id res chain seq x y z
N TYR A 1 -0.29 -12.34 -4.63
CA TYR A 1 0.02 -10.94 -4.99
C TYR A 1 -0.33 -10.71 -6.44
N TRP A 2 -0.44 -9.47 -6.87
CA TRP A 2 -0.64 -9.05 -8.26
C TRP A 2 -0.01 -7.66 -8.46
N THR A 3 0.28 -7.30 -9.71
CA THR A 3 0.73 -5.95 -10.08
C THR A 3 -0.04 -5.43 -11.28
N LYS A 4 -0.07 -4.10 -11.44
CA LYS A 4 -0.59 -3.42 -12.61
C LYS A 4 0.35 -2.26 -12.99
N PRO A 5 0.99 -2.24 -14.18
CA PRO A 5 1.07 -3.35 -15.14
C PRO A 5 1.58 -4.66 -14.52
N SER A 6 1.23 -5.79 -15.12
CA SER A 6 1.66 -7.11 -14.65
C SER A 6 3.17 -7.29 -14.82
N ILE A 7 3.79 -8.14 -14.01
CA ILE A 7 5.24 -8.40 -14.13
C ILE A 7 5.60 -8.87 -15.55
N ASP A 8 4.74 -9.66 -16.20
CA ASP A 8 5.00 -10.14 -17.57
C ASP A 8 4.83 -9.05 -18.65
N GLU A 9 4.09 -7.98 -18.37
CA GLU A 9 4.07 -6.79 -19.22
C GLU A 9 5.33 -5.95 -19.01
N LEU A 10 5.74 -5.77 -17.75
CA LEU A 10 6.94 -5.00 -17.41
C LEU A 10 8.23 -5.63 -17.97
N THR A 11 8.35 -6.97 -17.97
CA THR A 11 9.52 -7.66 -18.54
C THR A 11 9.67 -7.50 -20.05
N LYS A 12 8.63 -7.04 -20.74
CA LYS A 12 8.65 -6.76 -22.19
C LYS A 12 9.00 -5.31 -22.50
N LEU A 13 8.99 -4.43 -21.50
CA LEU A 13 9.37 -3.03 -21.66
C LEU A 13 10.88 -2.92 -21.85
N ASN A 14 11.30 -1.90 -22.60
CA ASN A 14 12.71 -1.57 -22.71
C ASN A 14 13.19 -0.84 -21.44
N PHE A 15 14.50 -0.65 -21.32
CA PHE A 15 15.10 0.01 -20.17
C PHE A 15 14.55 1.43 -19.93
N GLN A 16 14.35 2.22 -20.99
CA GLN A 16 13.84 3.59 -20.86
C GLN A 16 12.40 3.60 -20.32
N ASP A 17 11.53 2.74 -20.84
CA ASP A 17 10.13 2.65 -20.39
C ASP A 17 10.03 2.18 -18.93
N LEU A 18 10.97 1.33 -18.46
CA LEU A 18 11.04 0.87 -17.08
C LEU A 18 11.45 1.96 -16.08
N THR A 19 12.08 3.04 -16.52
CA THR A 19 12.46 4.16 -15.63
C THR A 19 11.30 5.09 -15.28
N HIS A 20 10.17 5.00 -16.01
CA HIS A 20 9.04 5.92 -15.88
C HIS A 20 7.69 5.19 -15.95
N VAL A 21 7.53 4.12 -15.16
CA VAL A 21 6.29 3.33 -15.16
C VAL A 21 5.19 4.08 -14.43
N GLU A 22 4.17 4.52 -15.16
CA GLU A 22 3.04 5.25 -14.60
C GLU A 22 2.01 4.33 -13.93
N ASN A 23 1.30 4.87 -12.93
CA ASN A 23 0.19 4.21 -12.25
C ASN A 23 0.51 2.80 -11.73
N PHE A 24 1.79 2.54 -11.45
CA PHE A 24 2.22 1.24 -10.98
C PHE A 24 1.52 0.90 -9.67
N THR A 25 0.92 -0.28 -9.61
CA THR A 25 0.14 -0.73 -8.47
C THR A 25 0.58 -2.13 -8.09
N VAL A 26 0.79 -2.37 -6.81
CA VAL A 26 1.09 -3.69 -6.25
C VAL A 26 0.02 -4.03 -5.24
N GLY A 27 -0.53 -5.24 -5.29
CA GLY A 27 -1.60 -5.65 -4.40
C GLY A 27 -1.49 -7.10 -3.91
N ARG A 28 -2.16 -7.35 -2.79
CA ARG A 28 -2.34 -8.69 -2.21
C ARG A 28 -3.82 -8.89 -1.90
N ASN A 29 -4.42 -9.86 -2.60
CA ASN A 29 -5.83 -10.21 -2.42
C ASN A 29 -6.15 -10.48 -0.95
N GLY A 30 -7.16 -9.79 -0.42
CA GLY A 30 -7.58 -9.89 0.99
C GLY A 30 -6.82 -8.99 1.98
N TYR A 31 -5.76 -8.29 1.54
CA TYR A 31 -4.93 -7.46 2.40
C TYR A 31 -4.92 -6.00 1.99
N GLY A 32 -4.80 -5.71 0.70
CA GLY A 32 -4.74 -4.32 0.23
C GLY A 32 -3.97 -4.13 -1.08
N GLN A 33 -3.70 -2.87 -1.38
CA GLN A 33 -2.87 -2.43 -2.51
C GLN A 33 -2.16 -1.12 -2.21
N VAL A 34 -1.06 -0.88 -2.92
CA VAL A 34 -0.32 0.38 -2.98
C VAL A 34 -0.25 0.81 -4.43
N ARG A 35 -0.64 2.05 -4.71
CA ARG A 35 -0.54 2.67 -6.04
C ARG A 35 0.37 3.87 -5.95
N PHE A 36 1.44 3.85 -6.73
CA PHE A 36 2.39 4.95 -6.79
C PHE A 36 1.78 6.12 -7.56
N VAL A 37 1.88 7.33 -7.00
CA VAL A 37 1.24 8.54 -7.53
C VAL A 37 2.00 9.06 -8.73
N ASN A 38 3.33 9.09 -8.62
CA ASN A 38 4.23 9.54 -9.67
C ASN A 38 4.74 8.32 -10.47
N PRO A 39 5.26 8.53 -11.70
CA PRO A 39 5.99 7.50 -12.42
C PRO A 39 7.15 6.98 -11.57
N VAL A 40 7.36 5.66 -11.59
CA VAL A 40 8.41 4.99 -10.81
C VAL A 40 9.51 4.42 -11.69
N ASP A 41 10.75 4.46 -11.17
CA ASP A 41 11.88 3.79 -11.78
C ASP A 41 11.99 2.36 -11.25
N LEU A 42 11.60 1.39 -12.07
CA LEU A 42 11.69 -0.03 -11.73
C LEU A 42 13.05 -0.64 -12.05
N THR A 43 13.94 0.09 -12.73
CA THR A 43 15.30 -0.40 -13.04
C THR A 43 16.20 -0.42 -11.81
N ALA A 44 15.87 0.40 -10.80
CA ALA A 44 16.51 0.38 -9.49
C ALA A 44 16.19 -0.88 -8.68
N VAL A 45 15.14 -1.62 -9.05
CA VAL A 45 14.78 -2.89 -8.42
C VAL A 45 15.50 -4.03 -9.15
N GLY A 46 16.41 -4.72 -8.48
CA GLY A 46 17.25 -5.75 -9.12
C GLY A 46 16.48 -6.86 -9.84
N ASN A 47 15.29 -7.24 -9.36
CA ASN A 47 14.40 -8.18 -10.04
C ASN A 47 12.94 -7.77 -9.89
N LEU A 48 12.24 -7.54 -11.00
CA LEU A 48 10.82 -7.18 -11.01
C LEU A 48 9.93 -8.21 -10.28
N ARG A 49 10.30 -9.50 -10.30
CA ARG A 49 9.56 -10.56 -9.60
C ARG A 49 9.68 -10.48 -8.08
N ASP A 50 10.70 -9.79 -7.57
CA ASP A 50 10.88 -9.57 -6.14
C ASP A 50 10.01 -8.41 -5.64
N ILE A 51 9.43 -7.59 -6.53
CA ILE A 51 8.57 -6.49 -6.12
C ILE A 51 7.40 -6.98 -5.24
N PRO A 52 6.50 -7.85 -5.73
CA PRO A 52 5.44 -8.38 -4.90
C PRO A 52 5.95 -9.41 -3.89
N GLY A 53 5.86 -9.09 -2.59
CA GLY A 53 6.13 -10.03 -1.51
C GLY A 53 7.56 -10.03 -0.96
N LYS A 54 8.48 -9.26 -1.56
CA LYS A 54 9.80 -8.96 -0.97
C LYS A 54 10.05 -7.46 -0.85
N VAL A 55 9.93 -6.69 -1.94
CA VAL A 55 10.06 -5.22 -1.86
C VAL A 55 8.79 -4.59 -1.30
N VAL A 56 7.62 -4.99 -1.80
CA VAL A 56 6.31 -4.55 -1.29
C VAL A 56 5.66 -5.71 -0.55
N VAL A 57 5.55 -5.58 0.76
CA VAL A 57 5.03 -6.62 1.64
C VAL A 57 3.74 -6.14 2.29
N PHE A 58 2.69 -6.95 2.15
CA PHE A 58 1.42 -6.73 2.83
C PHE A 58 1.28 -7.72 3.99
N ASN A 59 1.08 -7.18 5.19
CA ASN A 59 0.69 -7.90 6.40
C ASN A 59 -0.73 -7.51 6.80
N ASN A 60 -1.26 -8.14 7.86
CA ASN A 60 -2.60 -7.84 8.32
C ASN A 60 -2.72 -6.37 8.74
N LYS A 61 -3.49 -5.58 7.96
CA LYS A 61 -3.69 -4.13 8.16
C LYS A 61 -2.39 -3.32 8.07
N GLU A 62 -1.42 -3.77 7.27
CA GLU A 62 -0.12 -3.11 7.11
C GLU A 62 0.42 -3.32 5.69
N CYS A 63 1.10 -2.31 5.16
CA CYS A 63 1.88 -2.35 3.93
C CYS A 63 3.24 -1.72 4.19
N THR A 64 4.30 -2.43 3.82
CA THR A 64 5.68 -1.96 3.93
C THR A 64 6.34 -2.02 2.56
N VAL A 65 7.00 -0.94 2.16
CA VAL A 65 7.81 -0.86 0.95
C VAL A 65 9.27 -0.78 1.41
N TYR A 66 10.12 -1.68 0.91
CA TYR A 66 11.48 -1.95 1.39
C TYR A 66 11.53 -2.34 2.89
N PRO A 67 11.11 -3.58 3.24
CA PRO A 67 11.20 -4.04 4.63
C PRO A 67 12.65 -4.22 5.12
N ASN A 68 13.63 -4.33 4.21
CA ASN A 68 15.04 -4.29 4.53
C ASN A 68 15.57 -2.87 4.33
N GLU A 69 15.96 -2.20 5.42
CA GLU A 69 16.46 -0.82 5.39
C GLU A 69 17.78 -0.69 4.59
N ASP A 70 18.61 -1.74 4.54
CA ASP A 70 19.85 -1.73 3.74
C ASP A 70 19.57 -1.73 2.22
N GLU A 71 18.37 -2.15 1.82
CA GLU A 71 17.91 -2.17 0.42
C GLU A 71 17.02 -0.96 0.08
N LYS A 72 16.72 -0.10 1.07
CA LYS A 72 15.83 1.04 0.90
C LYS A 72 16.58 2.19 0.20
N PRO A 73 16.13 2.61 -1.00
CA PRO A 73 16.75 3.73 -1.72
C PRO A 73 16.39 5.07 -1.07
N ASN A 74 17.02 6.16 -1.52
CA ASN A 74 16.70 7.49 -1.00
C ASN A 74 15.27 7.90 -1.34
N GLU A 75 14.73 8.89 -0.61
CA GLU A 75 13.43 9.48 -0.94
C GLU A 75 13.42 10.01 -2.38
N GLY A 76 12.40 9.62 -3.15
CA GLY A 76 12.30 9.96 -4.58
C GLY A 76 12.87 8.91 -5.52
N GLU A 77 13.56 7.88 -5.03
CA GLU A 77 14.20 6.84 -5.85
C GLU A 77 13.45 5.50 -5.77
N GLY A 78 13.46 4.75 -6.88
CA GLY A 78 12.81 3.45 -6.96
C GLY A 78 11.32 3.50 -6.60
N LEU A 79 10.93 2.74 -5.58
CA LEU A 79 9.57 2.74 -5.02
C LEU A 79 9.44 3.57 -3.73
N ASN A 80 10.49 4.26 -3.28
CA ASN A 80 10.48 5.12 -2.08
C ASN A 80 9.92 6.51 -2.46
N VAL A 81 8.68 6.52 -2.96
CA VAL A 81 8.01 7.69 -3.51
C VAL A 81 6.55 7.75 -3.05
N ALA A 82 5.92 8.91 -3.23
CA ALA A 82 4.54 9.13 -2.82
C ALA A 82 3.58 8.09 -3.40
N ALA A 83 2.73 7.54 -2.53
CA ALA A 83 1.82 6.46 -2.87
C ALA A 83 0.48 6.59 -2.17
N VAL A 84 -0.55 6.01 -2.76
CA VAL A 84 -1.87 5.81 -2.15
C VAL A 84 -2.02 4.34 -1.79
N ILE A 85 -2.17 4.07 -0.49
CA ILE A 85 -2.31 2.73 0.07
C ILE A 85 -3.77 2.51 0.46
N SER A 86 -4.28 1.31 0.19
CA SER A 86 -5.58 0.84 0.67
C SER A 86 -5.41 -0.49 1.39
N LEU A 87 -5.81 -0.56 2.65
CA LEU A 87 -5.68 -1.74 3.50
C LEU A 87 -7.05 -2.30 3.86
N HIS A 88 -7.22 -3.62 3.74
CA HIS A 88 -8.47 -4.31 4.01
C HIS A 88 -8.58 -4.73 5.48
N ASN A 89 -9.80 -5.03 5.92
CA ASN A 89 -10.11 -5.54 7.26
C ASN A 89 -9.66 -4.61 8.41
N CYS A 90 -9.59 -3.31 8.14
CA CYS A 90 -9.13 -2.30 9.10
C CYS A 90 -10.12 -1.96 10.21
N PHE A 91 -11.24 -2.67 10.33
CA PHE A 91 -12.21 -2.48 11.42
C PHE A 91 -11.59 -2.56 12.82
N PRO A 92 -12.14 -1.79 13.79
CA PRO A 92 -11.86 -2.03 15.20
C PRO A 92 -12.44 -3.39 15.62
N THR A 93 -11.90 -4.00 16.68
CA THR A 93 -12.34 -5.31 17.15
C THR A 93 -13.32 -5.20 18.33
N ASN A 94 -14.18 -6.20 18.49
CA ASN A 94 -15.02 -6.36 19.69
C ASN A 94 -14.22 -6.94 20.85
N LYS A 95 -14.39 -6.35 22.04
CA LYS A 95 -13.80 -6.87 23.26
C LYS A 95 -14.47 -8.21 23.58
N GLY A 96 -13.69 -9.29 23.64
CA GLY A 96 -14.16 -10.63 24.04
C GLY A 96 -14.32 -11.63 22.89
N THR A 97 -14.73 -11.21 21.68
CA THR A 97 -14.91 -12.14 20.54
C THR A 97 -13.79 -12.04 19.49
N SER A 98 -12.95 -10.99 19.53
CA SER A 98 -11.95 -10.68 18.50
C SER A 98 -12.52 -10.47 17.09
N GLU A 99 -13.84 -10.40 16.95
CA GLU A 99 -14.51 -10.18 15.67
C GLU A 99 -14.47 -8.70 15.26
N PRO A 100 -14.51 -8.41 13.95
CA PRO A 100 -14.65 -7.05 13.43
C PRO A 100 -15.93 -6.35 13.94
N PHE A 101 -15.80 -5.12 14.38
CA PHE A 101 -16.92 -4.23 14.66
C PHE A 101 -17.26 -3.43 13.41
N THR A 102 -18.45 -3.66 12.85
CA THR A 102 -18.85 -3.16 11.51
C THR A 102 -19.96 -2.11 11.53
N ASP A 103 -20.51 -1.75 12.70
CA ASP A 103 -21.54 -0.71 12.78
C ASP A 103 -20.92 0.68 12.53
N MET A 104 -21.12 1.17 11.31
CA MET A 104 -20.57 2.43 10.82
C MET A 104 -21.16 3.67 11.50
N LYS A 105 -22.35 3.57 12.12
CA LYS A 105 -23.04 4.71 12.76
C LYS A 105 -22.71 4.83 14.24
N ALA A 106 -22.05 3.83 14.81
CA ALA A 106 -21.71 3.85 16.22
C ALA A 106 -20.54 4.81 16.51
N ARG A 107 -20.60 5.48 17.66
CA ARG A 107 -19.52 6.32 18.20
C ARG A 107 -18.15 5.62 18.23
N LYS A 108 -18.13 4.30 18.44
CA LYS A 108 -16.91 3.48 18.39
C LYS A 108 -16.23 3.54 17.02
N MET A 109 -17.00 3.52 15.93
CA MET A 109 -16.47 3.67 14.57
C MET A 109 -15.98 5.08 14.31
N GLU A 110 -16.74 6.11 14.73
CA GLU A 110 -16.33 7.51 14.59
C GLU A 110 -14.97 7.76 15.28
N MET A 111 -14.78 7.23 16.49
CA MET A 111 -13.50 7.32 17.21
C MET A 111 -12.37 6.57 16.49
N HIS A 112 -12.68 5.42 15.89
CA HIS A 112 -11.71 4.65 15.11
C HIS A 112 -11.23 5.43 13.88
N ILE A 113 -12.16 5.97 13.08
CA ILE A 113 -11.83 6.81 11.91
C ILE A 113 -11.08 8.08 12.34
N ALA A 114 -11.46 8.71 13.44
CA ALA A 114 -10.74 9.87 13.99
C ALA A 114 -9.29 9.52 14.38
N LYS A 115 -9.02 8.29 14.84
CA LYS A 115 -7.67 7.81 15.09
C LYS A 115 -6.89 7.64 13.78
N LEU A 116 -7.50 7.03 12.76
CA LEU A 116 -6.86 6.87 11.44
C LEU A 116 -6.51 8.23 10.81
N ARG A 117 -7.36 9.24 10.98
CA ARG A 117 -7.11 10.62 10.51
C ARG A 117 -5.92 11.32 11.17
N ARG A 118 -5.47 10.84 12.33
CA ARG A 118 -4.37 11.42 13.11
C ARG A 118 -3.10 10.57 13.08
N MET A 119 -3.09 9.49 12.29
CA MET A 119 -1.93 8.62 12.21
C MET A 119 -0.78 9.39 11.53
N GLN A 120 0.38 9.39 12.18
CA GLN A 120 1.58 10.08 11.68
C GLN A 120 2.01 9.50 10.35
N ASP A 121 2.67 10.33 9.54
CA ASP A 121 3.22 9.97 8.23
C ASP A 121 2.19 9.44 7.23
N THR A 122 0.90 9.65 7.52
CA THR A 122 -0.22 9.31 6.63
C THR A 122 -1.16 10.48 6.47
N THR A 123 -1.65 10.68 5.24
CA THR A 123 -2.75 11.59 4.94
C THR A 123 -4.00 10.76 4.67
N PHE A 124 -4.98 10.83 5.57
CA PHE A 124 -6.23 10.09 5.42
C PHE A 124 -6.98 10.49 4.15
N VAL A 125 -7.42 9.50 3.37
CA VAL A 125 -8.25 9.68 2.18
C VAL A 125 -9.67 9.22 2.44
N ASP A 126 -9.86 7.94 2.81
CA ASP A 126 -11.19 7.36 3.01
C ASP A 126 -11.18 6.17 3.97
N PHE A 127 -12.35 5.85 4.53
CA PHE A 127 -12.62 4.59 5.21
C PHE A 127 -13.99 4.07 4.81
N SER A 128 -14.01 2.94 4.10
CA SER A 128 -15.24 2.36 3.55
C SER A 128 -16.02 1.51 4.56
N ASP A 129 -17.29 1.27 4.24
CA ASP A 129 -18.19 0.33 4.96
C ASP A 129 -17.72 -1.13 4.93
N LYS A 130 -16.78 -1.47 4.04
CA LYS A 130 -16.10 -2.78 3.98
C LYS A 130 -14.85 -2.84 4.84
N GLY A 131 -14.55 -1.78 5.59
CA GLY A 131 -13.37 -1.71 6.44
C GLY A 131 -12.08 -1.59 5.63
N VAL A 132 -12.16 -0.98 4.44
CA VAL A 132 -10.97 -0.58 3.68
C VAL A 132 -10.55 0.81 4.11
N TRP A 133 -9.34 0.93 4.65
CA TRP A 133 -8.73 2.21 4.98
C TRP A 133 -7.80 2.66 3.86
N THR A 134 -8.06 3.82 3.27
CA THR A 134 -7.22 4.42 2.23
C THR A 134 -6.54 5.68 2.74
N PHE A 135 -5.24 5.79 2.49
CA PHE A 135 -4.42 6.93 2.89
C PHE A 135 -3.28 7.15 1.89
N ARG A 136 -2.71 8.35 1.90
CA ARG A 136 -1.54 8.73 1.12
C ARG A 136 -0.31 8.83 2.03
N VAL A 137 0.83 8.44 1.50
CA VAL A 137 2.17 8.64 2.09
C VAL A 137 3.03 9.44 1.11
N GLU A 138 4.03 10.17 1.61
CA GLU A 138 4.94 10.94 0.75
C GLU A 138 6.14 10.10 0.27
N HIS A 139 6.54 9.07 1.03
CA HIS A 139 7.55 8.07 0.68
C HIS A 139 7.49 6.87 1.66
#